data_AF-A0A117KL03-F1
#
_entry.id   AF-A0A117KL03-F1
#
_cell.length_a   1.000
_cell.length_b   1.000
_cell.length_c   1.000
_cell.angle_alpha   90.00
_cell.angle_beta   90.00
_cell.angle_gamma   90.00
#
_symmetry.space_group_name_H-M   'P 1'
#
loop_
_entity.id
_entity.type
_entity.pdbx_description
1 polymer ?
#
loop_
_entity_poly.entity_id
_entity_poly.type
_entity_poly.pdbx_seq_one_letter_code
_entity_poly.pdbx_strand_id
1 'polypeptide(L)' 'MIPGEYQIADGEIELNAGRRTLTLSVANSGDRPIQVGSHYHFFETNPALKFDRKKAR' A
#
# COMPACT_ATOMS: atom_id res chain seq x y z
N MET A 1 -12.34 34.59 11.04
CA MET A 1 -11.28 34.55 10.01
C MET A 1 -10.09 33.89 10.64
N ILE A 2 -9.71 32.69 10.19
CA ILE A 2 -8.56 31.95 10.71
C ILE A 2 -7.50 31.92 9.59
N PRO A 3 -6.44 32.73 9.68
CA PRO A 3 -5.37 32.72 8.68
C PRO A 3 -4.76 31.33 8.53
N GLY A 4 -4.73 30.81 7.31
CA GLY A 4 -4.19 29.47 7.01
C GLY A 4 -5.17 28.32 7.24
N GLU A 5 -6.46 28.59 7.52
CA GLU A 5 -7.46 27.52 7.58
C GLU A 5 -7.68 26.86 6.22
N TYR A 6 -7.84 25.54 6.25
CA TYR A 6 -8.36 24.81 5.12
C TYR A 6 -9.88 24.72 5.21
N GLN A 7 -10.55 24.96 4.08
CA GLN A 7 -11.96 24.66 3.88
C GLN A 7 -12.04 23.47 2.94
N ILE A 8 -11.87 22.27 3.50
CA ILE A 8 -11.91 21.03 2.72
C ILE A 8 -13.35 20.73 2.34
N ALA A 9 -13.60 20.46 1.07
CA ALA A 9 -14.91 20.05 0.59
C ALA A 9 -15.28 18.67 1.15
N ASP A 10 -16.57 18.47 1.42
CA ASP A 10 -17.09 17.16 1.79
C ASP A 10 -16.94 16.15 0.64
N GLY A 11 -16.74 14.88 0.98
CA GLY A 11 -16.68 13.77 0.03
C GLY A 11 -15.41 12.92 0.15
N GLU A 12 -15.22 12.03 -0.82
CA GLU A 12 -14.08 11.12 -0.91
C GLU A 12 -13.40 11.24 -2.28
N ILE A 13 -12.08 11.02 -2.31
CA ILE A 13 -11.32 10.93 -3.55
C ILE A 13 -11.00 9.47 -3.83
N GLU A 14 -11.57 8.92 -4.91
CA GLU A 14 -11.23 7.57 -5.36
C GLU A 14 -9.80 7.54 -5.92
N LEU A 15 -8.98 6.61 -5.39
CA LEU A 15 -7.61 6.41 -5.84
C LEU A 15 -7.50 5.16 -6.69
N ASN A 16 -6.69 5.22 -7.75
CA ASN A 16 -6.39 4.09 -8.65
C ASN A 16 -7.61 3.52 -9.39
N ALA A 17 -8.64 4.36 -9.64
CA ALA A 17 -9.85 3.98 -10.36
C ALA A 17 -9.55 3.26 -11.68
N GLY A 18 -10.29 2.19 -11.97
CA GLY A 18 -10.17 1.40 -13.21
C GLY A 18 -8.89 0.55 -13.34
N ARG A 19 -7.98 0.58 -12.36
CA ARG A 19 -6.79 -0.29 -12.39
C ARG A 19 -7.12 -1.68 -11.87
N ARG A 20 -6.53 -2.70 -12.49
CA ARG A 20 -6.61 -4.07 -11.98
C ARG A 20 -5.92 -4.14 -10.61
N THR A 21 -6.62 -4.70 -9.64
CA THR A 21 -6.13 -4.91 -8.28
C THR A 21 -6.07 -6.40 -7.93
N LEU A 22 -5.35 -6.71 -6.86
CA LEU A 22 -5.22 -8.04 -6.29
C LEU A 22 -5.08 -7.91 -4.78
N THR A 23 -5.70 -8.83 -4.04
CA THR A 23 -5.51 -8.97 -2.59
C THR A 23 -4.63 -10.18 -2.28
N LEU A 24 -3.65 -10.01 -1.39
CA LEU A 24 -2.72 -11.05 -0.96
C LEU A 24 -2.67 -11.11 0.57
N SER A 25 -2.64 -12.32 1.14
CA SER A 25 -2.25 -12.52 2.54
C SER A 25 -0.73 -12.50 2.64
N VAL A 26 -0.20 -11.72 3.57
CA VAL A 26 1.24 -11.52 3.76
C VAL A 26 1.57 -11.71 5.25
N ALA A 27 2.61 -12.51 5.54
CA ALA A 27 3.11 -12.69 6.89
C ALA A 27 4.60 -12.37 6.97
N ASN A 28 5.01 -11.56 7.95
CA ASN A 28 6.42 -11.37 8.27
C ASN A 28 6.91 -12.53 9.12
N SER A 29 7.84 -13.33 8.60
CA SER A 29 8.49 -14.43 9.34
C SER A 29 9.86 -14.07 9.90
N GLY A 30 10.28 -12.80 9.78
CA GLY A 30 11.52 -12.29 10.35
C GLY A 30 11.34 -11.86 11.81
N ASP A 31 12.46 -11.52 12.44
CA ASP A 31 12.57 -11.01 13.81
C ASP A 31 12.59 -9.48 13.90
N ARG A 32 12.56 -8.80 12.75
CA ARG A 32 12.62 -7.34 12.61
C ARG A 32 11.40 -6.80 11.88
N PRO A 33 10.96 -5.57 12.18
CA PRO A 33 9.86 -4.93 11.49
C PRO A 33 10.20 -4.69 10.01
N ILE A 34 9.17 -4.76 9.15
CA ILE A 34 9.27 -4.50 7.71
C ILE A 34 8.11 -3.57 7.31
N GLN A 35 8.42 -2.51 6.58
CA GLN A 35 7.47 -1.58 5.99
C GLN A 35 7.75 -1.44 4.50
N VAL A 36 6.69 -1.36 3.67
CA VAL A 36 6.80 -1.29 2.21
C VAL A 36 6.05 -0.05 1.71
N GLY A 37 6.66 0.71 0.79
CA GLY A 37 6.06 1.91 0.20
C GLY A 37 5.09 1.60 -0.94
N SER A 38 4.21 2.56 -1.26
CA SER A 38 3.11 2.38 -2.22
C SER A 38 3.52 2.04 -3.66
N HIS A 39 4.72 2.43 -4.09
CA HIS A 39 5.22 2.25 -5.47
C HIS A 39 6.34 1.21 -5.57
N TYR A 40 6.63 0.48 -4.49
CA TYR A 40 7.62 -0.58 -4.53
C TYR A 40 7.06 -1.80 -5.28
N HIS A 41 7.87 -2.41 -6.15
CA HIS A 41 7.45 -3.63 -6.85
C HIS A 41 7.28 -4.78 -5.84
N PHE A 42 6.02 -5.08 -5.49
CA PHE A 42 5.71 -5.94 -4.34
C PHE A 42 6.34 -7.33 -4.43
N PHE A 43 6.53 -7.85 -5.66
CA PHE A 43 7.25 -9.08 -5.97
C PHE A 43 8.64 -9.17 -5.35
N GLU A 44 9.37 -8.06 -5.27
CA GLU A 44 10.78 -8.00 -4.86
C GLU A 44 10.96 -7.61 -3.39
N THR A 45 9.86 -7.48 -2.64
CA THR A 45 9.93 -7.08 -1.23
C THR A 45 10.72 -8.08 -0.40
N ASN A 46 11.19 -7.62 0.77
CA ASN A 46 12.05 -8.37 1.69
C ASN A 46 11.71 -9.88 1.72
N PRO A 47 12.70 -10.79 1.53
CA PRO A 47 12.49 -12.23 1.52
C PRO A 47 11.79 -12.82 2.76
N ALA A 48 11.86 -12.14 3.91
CA ALA A 48 11.18 -12.54 5.14
C ALA A 48 9.65 -12.36 5.08
N LEU A 49 9.12 -11.63 4.10
CA LEU A 49 7.69 -11.59 3.82
C LEU A 49 7.27 -12.83 3.02
N LYS A 50 6.42 -13.65 3.63
CA LYS A 50 5.83 -14.85 3.05
C LYS A 50 4.47 -14.52 2.43
N PHE A 51 4.36 -14.70 1.11
CA PHE A 51 3.14 -14.55 0.30
C PHE A 51 3.35 -15.23 -1.06
N ASP A 52 2.29 -15.33 -1.87
CA ASP A 52 2.38 -15.84 -3.24
C ASP A 52 3.04 -14.80 -4.16
N ARG A 53 4.37 -14.89 -4.31
CA ARG A 53 5.14 -13.96 -5.14
C ARG A 53 4.70 -13.98 -6.59
N LYS A 54 4.36 -15.14 -7.16
CA LYS A 54 4.00 -15.23 -8.59
C LYS A 54 2.75 -14.41 -8.93
N LYS A 55 1.81 -14.30 -7.98
CA LYS A 55 0.62 -13.45 -8.14
C LYS A 55 0.92 -11.95 -8.05
N ALA A 56 2.05 -11.55 -7.44
CA ALA A 56 2.44 -10.16 -7.22
C ALA A 56 3.32 -9.57 -8.35
N ARG A 57 3.45 -10.26 -9.49
CA ARG A 57 4.23 -9.84 -10.67
C ARG A 57 3.37 -9.11 -11.69
#